data_AF-A0A2V6EL04-F1
#
_entry.id   AF-A0A2V6EL04-F1
#
_cell.length_a   1.000
_cell.length_b   1.000
_cell.length_c   1.000
_cell.angle_alpha   90.00
_cell.angle_beta   90.00
_cell.angle_gamma   90.00
#
_symmetry.space_group_name_H-M   'P 1'
#
loop_
_entity.id
_entity.type
_entity.pdbx_description
1 polymer ?
#
loop_
_entity_poly.entity_id
_entity_poly.type
_entity_poly.pdbx_seq_one_letter_code
_entity_poly.pdbx_strand_id
1 'polypeptide(L)'
;MRLRSLRQVVAIALAAVVAASVAEQKAADLPQRRKIPLQQILQNRDLKKYDDGGEFSSVSFRDHGKLPNITALRVFIWTHWEQKKFGYVRLALTGIDNTNTSYIFIEPREDGRWHIAWRRVNEQGLIP
;
A
#
# COMPACT_ATOMS: atom_id res chain seq x y z
N MET A 1 -16.10 39.45 40.99
CA MET A 1 -16.19 37.98 40.97
C MET A 1 -17.50 37.61 40.25
N ARG A 2 -17.46 37.27 38.95
CA ARG A 2 -18.68 37.01 38.15
C ARG A 2 -19.06 35.54 38.25
N LEU A 3 -20.13 35.23 38.99
CA LEU A 3 -20.77 33.91 38.94
C LEU A 3 -21.37 33.70 37.55
N ARG A 4 -20.85 32.73 36.79
CA ARG A 4 -21.52 32.25 35.58
C ARG A 4 -22.82 31.58 36.01
N SER A 5 -23.93 31.91 35.35
CA SER A 5 -25.23 31.33 35.68
C SER A 5 -25.22 29.83 35.39
N LEU A 6 -25.93 29.05 36.21
CA LEU A 6 -26.05 27.58 36.08
C LEU A 6 -26.40 27.13 34.65
N ARG A 7 -27.22 27.93 33.95
CA ARG A 7 -27.60 27.72 32.55
C ARG A 7 -26.41 27.74 31.59
N GLN A 8 -25.43 28.60 31.84
CA GLN A 8 -24.24 28.74 31.01
C GLN A 8 -23.28 27.55 31.17
N VAL A 9 -23.19 26.99 32.39
CA VAL A 9 -22.38 25.80 32.66
C VAL A 9 -23.00 24.56 32.01
N VAL A 10 -24.33 24.41 32.11
CA VAL A 10 -25.07 23.29 31.50
C VAL A 10 -24.97 23.33 29.97
N ALA A 11 -25.11 24.51 29.35
CA ALA A 11 -25.01 24.64 27.89
C ALA A 11 -23.61 24.25 27.36
N ILE A 12 -22.54 24.61 28.08
CA ILE A 12 -21.17 24.24 27.71
C ILE A 12 -20.96 22.74 27.83
N ALA A 13 -21.44 22.12 28.91
CA ALA A 13 -21.34 20.68 29.10
C ALA A 13 -22.09 19.91 28.01
N LEU A 14 -23.30 20.35 27.65
CA LEU A 14 -24.08 19.72 26.58
C LEU A 14 -23.37 19.83 25.23
N ALA A 15 -22.82 21.00 24.90
CA ALA A 15 -22.07 21.21 23.66
C ALA A 15 -20.82 20.32 23.58
N ALA A 16 -20.11 20.14 24.69
CA ALA A 16 -18.94 19.25 24.76
C ALA A 16 -19.31 17.78 24.54
N VAL A 17 -20.42 17.31 25.14
CA VAL A 17 -20.92 15.93 24.96
C VAL A 17 -21.35 15.69 23.51
N VAL A 18 -22.05 16.64 22.88
CA VAL A 18 -22.43 16.54 21.47
C VAL A 18 -21.20 16.52 20.56
N ALA A 19 -20.21 17.38 20.80
CA ALA A 19 -18.98 17.42 20.01
C ALA A 19 -18.17 16.11 20.11
N ALA A 20 -18.08 15.53 21.31
CA ALA A 20 -17.41 14.23 21.52
C ALA A 20 -18.13 13.09 20.80
N SER A 21 -19.46 13.02 20.88
CA SER A 21 -20.25 12.00 20.18
C SER A 21 -20.13 12.11 18.66
N VAL A 22 -20.10 13.33 18.11
CA VAL A 22 -19.89 13.57 16.68
C VAL A 22 -18.48 13.18 16.25
N ALA A 23 -17.46 13.45 17.08
CA ALA A 23 -16.08 13.03 16.79
C ALA A 23 -15.92 11.50 16.79
N GLU A 24 -16.56 10.80 17.71
CA GLU A 24 -16.57 9.33 17.76
C GLU A 24 -17.28 8.71 16.56
N GLN A 25 -18.45 9.24 16.15
CA GLN A 25 -19.13 8.80 14.93
C GLN A 25 -18.27 9.04 13.68
N LYS A 26 -17.58 10.19 13.60
CA LYS A 26 -16.71 10.52 12.46
C LYS A 26 -15.43 9.67 12.41
N ALA A 27 -14.95 9.19 13.56
CA ALA A 27 -13.83 8.27 13.65
C ALA A 27 -14.23 6.82 13.26
N ALA A 28 -15.46 6.41 13.57
CA ALA A 28 -16.00 5.10 13.17
C ALA A 28 -16.29 5.00 11.66
N ASP A 29 -16.56 6.12 11.00
CA ASP A 29 -16.80 6.22 9.55
C ASP A 29 -15.53 6.37 8.70
N LEU A 30 -14.33 6.31 9.31
CA LEU A 30 -13.11 6.21 8.50
C LEU A 30 -13.16 4.88 7.74
N PRO A 31 -13.13 4.89 6.39
CA PRO A 31 -13.15 3.66 5.63
C PRO A 31 -11.99 2.81 6.09
N GLN A 32 -12.29 1.65 6.69
CA GLN A 32 -11.26 0.68 7.05
C GLN A 32 -10.48 0.39 5.77
N ARG A 33 -9.23 0.83 5.71
CA ARG A 33 -8.31 0.54 4.60
C ARG A 33 -8.32 -0.96 4.40
N ARG A 34 -8.91 -1.43 3.30
CA ARG A 34 -9.02 -2.87 3.03
C ARG A 34 -7.62 -3.41 2.79
N LYS A 35 -7.04 -4.07 3.80
CA LYS A 35 -5.81 -4.83 3.62
C LYS A 35 -6.11 -5.99 2.67
N ILE A 36 -5.49 -5.97 1.50
CA ILE A 36 -5.63 -7.06 0.54
C ILE A 36 -4.83 -8.26 1.08
N PRO A 37 -5.46 -9.44 1.21
CA PRO A 37 -4.73 -10.63 1.59
C PRO A 37 -3.62 -10.95 0.60
N LEU A 38 -2.44 -11.30 1.09
CA LEU A 38 -1.30 -11.66 0.24
C LEU A 38 -1.66 -12.74 -0.78
N GLN A 39 -2.50 -13.71 -0.39
CA GLN A 39 -2.95 -14.77 -1.30
C GLN A 39 -3.68 -14.25 -2.55
N GLN A 40 -4.42 -13.16 -2.42
CA GLN A 40 -5.12 -12.54 -3.54
C GLN A 40 -4.13 -11.87 -4.51
N ILE A 41 -3.03 -11.35 -3.98
CA ILE A 41 -1.94 -10.76 -4.78
C ILE A 41 -1.15 -11.86 -5.49
N LEU A 42 -0.84 -12.96 -4.79
CA LEU A 42 -0.06 -14.08 -5.30
C LEU A 42 -0.81 -14.90 -6.35
N GLN A 43 -2.14 -15.01 -6.25
CA GLN A 43 -2.97 -15.83 -7.14
C GLN A 43 -2.46 -17.27 -7.27
N ASN A 44 -2.32 -17.95 -6.13
CA ASN A 44 -1.82 -19.32 -6.02
C ASN A 44 -0.37 -19.54 -6.46
N ARG A 45 0.42 -18.48 -6.68
CA ARG A 45 1.88 -18.62 -6.87
C ARG A 45 2.54 -19.13 -5.60
N ASP A 46 3.41 -20.11 -5.77
CA ASP A 46 4.29 -20.60 -4.71
C ASP A 46 5.60 -19.80 -4.72
N LEU A 47 5.75 -18.86 -3.78
CA LEU A 47 6.92 -17.99 -3.69
C LEU A 47 8.24 -18.75 -3.49
N LYS A 48 8.21 -20.01 -3.03
CA LYS A 48 9.43 -20.82 -2.87
C LYS A 48 10.10 -21.17 -4.21
N LYS A 49 9.39 -21.00 -5.32
CA LYS A 49 9.91 -21.23 -6.67
C LYS A 49 10.66 -20.02 -7.24
N TYR A 50 10.55 -18.86 -6.62
CA TYR A 50 11.08 -17.61 -7.14
C TYR A 50 12.33 -17.20 -6.36
N ASP A 51 13.32 -16.69 -7.08
CA ASP A 51 14.39 -15.94 -6.45
C ASP A 51 13.83 -14.59 -5.95
N ASP A 52 14.02 -14.28 -4.67
CA ASP A 52 13.55 -13.02 -4.06
C ASP A 52 14.58 -11.92 -4.32
N GLY A 53 14.24 -10.97 -5.18
CA GLY A 53 15.06 -9.78 -5.44
C GLY A 53 14.83 -8.65 -4.43
N GLY A 54 13.98 -8.87 -3.42
CA GLY A 54 13.73 -7.96 -2.32
C GLY A 54 12.69 -6.89 -2.61
N GLU A 55 12.75 -5.81 -1.81
CA GLU A 55 11.85 -4.68 -1.89
C GLU A 55 12.60 -3.40 -2.28
N PHE A 56 12.07 -2.72 -3.29
CA PHE A 56 12.53 -1.43 -3.76
C PHE A 56 11.48 -0.39 -3.44
N SER A 57 11.81 0.60 -2.62
CA SER A 57 10.84 1.62 -2.21
C SER A 57 11.38 3.03 -2.42
N SER A 58 10.49 3.95 -2.79
CA SER A 58 10.78 5.38 -2.70
C SER A 58 10.74 5.80 -1.23
N VAL A 59 11.76 6.52 -0.77
CA VAL A 59 11.90 6.89 0.66
C VAL A 59 10.90 7.97 1.06
N SER A 60 10.55 8.87 0.14
CA SER A 60 9.63 9.98 0.39
C SER A 60 8.81 10.35 -0.85
N PHE A 61 7.60 10.90 -0.63
CA PHE A 61 6.83 11.53 -1.70
C PHE A 61 7.55 12.73 -2.33
N ARG A 62 8.45 13.37 -1.56
CA ARG A 62 9.29 14.48 -2.03
C ARG A 62 10.33 14.03 -3.06
N ASP A 63 10.62 12.74 -3.11
CA ASP A 63 11.55 12.18 -4.08
C ASP A 63 10.88 11.99 -5.46
N HIS A 64 9.60 12.37 -5.61
CA HIS A 64 8.83 12.25 -6.85
C HIS A 64 8.91 10.84 -7.47
N GLY A 65 8.88 9.81 -6.63
CA GLY A 65 8.99 8.41 -7.05
C GLY A 65 10.41 7.97 -7.43
N LYS A 66 11.45 8.75 -7.11
CA LYS A 66 12.83 8.31 -7.30
C LYS A 66 13.12 7.11 -6.40
N LEU A 67 13.59 6.05 -7.03
CA LEU A 67 14.02 4.82 -6.37
C LEU A 67 15.55 4.89 -6.16
N PRO A 68 16.04 4.81 -4.92
CA PRO A 68 17.47 4.92 -4.63
C PRO A 68 18.29 3.82 -5.29
N ASN A 69 17.70 2.64 -5.55
CA ASN A 69 18.40 1.51 -6.16
C ASN A 69 17.70 0.96 -7.42
N ILE A 70 17.22 1.86 -8.29
CA ILE A 70 16.58 1.47 -9.56
C ILE A 70 17.50 0.61 -10.45
N THR A 71 18.82 0.84 -10.39
CA THR A 71 19.79 0.07 -11.17
C THR A 71 19.78 -1.40 -10.76
N ALA A 72 19.78 -1.72 -9.47
CA ALA A 72 19.71 -3.11 -9.01
C ALA A 72 18.39 -3.78 -9.38
N LEU A 73 17.25 -3.06 -9.28
CA LEU A 73 15.95 -3.58 -9.75
C LEU A 73 15.99 -3.95 -11.24
N ARG A 74 16.55 -3.06 -12.08
CA ARG A 74 16.69 -3.31 -13.53
C ARG A 74 17.59 -4.49 -13.81
N VAL A 75 18.74 -4.58 -13.14
CA VAL A 75 19.67 -5.71 -13.27
C VAL A 75 18.98 -7.01 -12.89
N PHE A 76 18.30 -7.05 -11.74
CA PHE A 76 17.56 -8.23 -11.31
C PHE A 76 16.55 -8.68 -12.36
N ILE A 77 15.68 -7.78 -12.83
CA ILE A 77 14.65 -8.09 -13.82
C ILE A 77 15.29 -8.58 -15.12
N TRP A 78 16.30 -7.88 -15.61
CA TRP A 78 16.97 -8.22 -16.87
C TRP A 78 17.63 -9.59 -16.81
N THR A 79 18.40 -9.87 -15.76
CA THR A 79 19.09 -11.15 -15.58
C THR A 79 18.12 -12.33 -15.53
N HIS A 80 17.02 -12.22 -14.78
CA HIS A 80 16.03 -13.30 -14.70
C HIS A 80 15.25 -13.47 -16.00
N TRP A 81 14.98 -12.37 -16.71
CA TRP A 81 14.34 -12.40 -18.01
C TRP A 81 15.21 -13.09 -19.07
N GLU A 82 16.50 -12.77 -19.14
CA GLU A 82 17.45 -13.38 -20.08
C GLU A 82 17.70 -14.85 -19.75
N GLN A 83 17.94 -15.15 -18.47
CA GLN A 83 18.23 -16.51 -18.02
C GLN A 83 17.01 -17.41 -17.95
N LYS A 84 15.80 -16.86 -18.18
CA LYS A 84 14.54 -17.62 -18.09
C LYS A 84 14.46 -18.31 -16.72
N LYS A 85 14.61 -17.51 -15.65
CA LYS A 85 14.52 -17.94 -14.24
C LYS A 85 13.36 -17.26 -13.54
N PHE A 86 12.74 -17.99 -12.61
CA PHE A 86 11.69 -17.45 -11.77
C PHE A 86 12.24 -16.33 -10.89
N GLY A 87 11.65 -15.13 -10.98
CA GLY A 87 12.08 -13.98 -10.18
C GLY A 87 10.90 -13.22 -9.59
N TYR A 88 11.04 -12.75 -8.36
CA TYR A 88 10.03 -11.99 -7.65
C TYR A 88 10.63 -10.75 -6.99
N VAL A 89 10.01 -9.59 -7.22
CA VAL A 89 10.38 -8.32 -6.56
C VAL A 89 9.17 -7.51 -6.16
N ARG A 90 9.33 -6.73 -5.10
CA ARG A 90 8.36 -5.73 -4.64
C ARG A 90 8.87 -4.35 -4.96
N LEU A 91 8.00 -3.52 -5.50
CA LEU A 91 8.27 -2.12 -5.82
C LEU A 91 7.22 -1.23 -5.19
N ALA A 92 7.57 -0.44 -4.18
CA ALA A 92 6.68 0.52 -3.54
C ALA A 92 7.00 1.96 -3.97
N LEU A 93 6.02 2.64 -4.56
CA LEU A 93 6.11 4.05 -4.94
C LEU A 93 5.13 4.85 -4.09
N THR A 94 5.67 5.77 -3.30
CA THR A 94 4.92 6.65 -2.40
C THR A 94 4.77 8.02 -3.03
N GLY A 95 3.53 8.44 -3.25
CA GLY A 95 3.13 9.79 -3.60
C GLY A 95 2.59 10.55 -2.40
N ILE A 96 2.01 11.73 -2.63
CA ILE A 96 1.46 12.59 -1.56
C ILE A 96 0.30 11.90 -0.85
N ASP A 97 -0.62 11.32 -1.62
CA ASP A 97 -1.90 10.81 -1.10
C ASP A 97 -1.96 9.29 -1.02
N ASN A 98 -0.97 8.58 -1.56
CA ASN A 98 -1.05 7.14 -1.74
C ASN A 98 0.30 6.46 -1.93
N THR A 99 0.41 5.21 -1.49
CA THR A 99 1.50 4.30 -1.85
C THR A 99 0.98 3.20 -2.76
N ASN A 100 1.64 3.00 -3.90
CA ASN A 100 1.38 1.90 -4.81
C ASN A 100 2.49 0.86 -4.70
N THR A 101 2.13 -0.34 -4.28
CA THR A 101 3.02 -1.50 -4.24
C THR A 101 2.76 -2.39 -5.45
N SER A 102 3.76 -2.51 -6.31
CA SER A 102 3.81 -3.44 -7.42
C SER A 102 4.54 -4.72 -7.01
N TYR A 103 3.91 -5.86 -7.23
CA TYR A 103 4.48 -7.18 -7.10
C TYR A 103 4.78 -7.65 -8.53
N ILE A 104 6.07 -7.83 -8.82
CA ILE A 104 6.53 -8.17 -10.17
C ILE A 104 7.03 -9.61 -10.14
N PHE A 105 6.48 -10.43 -11.04
CA PHE A 105 6.80 -11.84 -11.21
C PHE A 105 7.38 -12.07 -12.59
N ILE A 106 8.48 -12.81 -12.67
CA ILE A 106 9.12 -13.23 -13.91
C ILE A 106 8.95 -14.74 -13.97
N GLU A 107 8.17 -15.24 -14.93
CA GLU A 107 7.72 -16.63 -14.93
C GLU A 107 7.32 -17.09 -16.34
N PRO A 108 7.32 -18.40 -16.62
CA PRO A 108 6.70 -18.95 -17.81
C PRO A 108 5.17 -18.93 -17.68
N ARG A 109 4.49 -18.71 -18.80
CA ARG A 109 3.07 -18.99 -18.97
C ARG A 109 2.84 -20.50 -19.08
N GLU A 110 1.56 -20.88 -19.07
CA GLU A 110 1.13 -22.26 -19.34
C GLU A 110 1.61 -22.78 -20.71
N ASP A 111 1.74 -21.89 -21.70
CA ASP A 111 2.26 -22.23 -23.04
C ASP A 111 3.81 -22.26 -23.13
N GLY A 112 4.49 -22.14 -21.99
CA GLY A 112 5.95 -22.13 -21.89
C GLY A 112 6.62 -20.81 -22.29
N ARG A 113 5.88 -19.82 -22.83
CA ARG A 113 6.45 -18.50 -23.14
C ARG A 113 6.64 -17.70 -21.86
N TRP A 114 7.79 -17.05 -21.73
CA TRP A 114 8.10 -16.23 -20.57
C TRP A 114 7.38 -14.89 -20.63
N HIS A 115 6.97 -14.40 -19.45
CA HIS A 115 6.42 -13.05 -19.30
C HIS A 115 6.81 -12.43 -17.97
N ILE A 116 6.50 -11.14 -17.85
CA ILE A 116 6.58 -10.39 -16.60
C ILE A 116 5.15 -10.05 -16.18
N ALA A 117 4.69 -10.59 -15.04
CA ALA A 117 3.39 -10.30 -14.46
C ALA A 117 3.50 -9.17 -13.43
N TRP A 118 2.59 -8.21 -13.49
CA TRP A 118 2.52 -7.11 -12.53
C TRP A 118 1.21 -7.21 -11.76
N ARG A 119 1.28 -7.12 -10.44
CA ARG A 119 0.12 -6.98 -9.55
C ARG A 119 0.31 -5.72 -8.73
N ARG A 120 -0.52 -4.71 -8.96
CA ARG A 120 -0.44 -3.42 -8.29
C ARG A 120 -1.49 -3.34 -7.20
N VAL A 121 -1.08 -2.81 -6.05
CA VAL A 121 -1.92 -2.66 -4.87
C VAL A 121 -1.74 -1.25 -4.35
N ASN A 122 -2.82 -0.59 -4.00
CA ASN A 122 -2.79 0.64 -3.22
C ASN A 122 -3.74 0.56 -2.02
N GLU A 123 -3.90 1.68 -1.31
CA GLU A 123 -4.81 1.78 -0.17
C GLU A 123 -6.28 1.49 -0.54
N GLN A 124 -6.65 1.59 -1.82
CA GLN A 124 -8.01 1.35 -2.32
C GLN A 124 -8.24 -0.11 -2.76
N GLY A 125 -7.20 -0.88 -3.05
CA GLY A 125 -7.36 -2.24 -3.54
C GLY A 125 -6.35 -2.65 -4.62
N LEU A 126 -6.69 -3.73 -5.34
CA LEU A 126 -5.96 -4.18 -6.51
C LEU A 126 -6.23 -3.19 -7.63
N ILE A 127 -5.17 -2.74 -8.29
CA ILE A 127 -5.25 -1.83 -9.43
C ILE A 127 -5.11 -2.66 -10.71
N PRO A 128 -6.01 -2.48 -11.71
CA PRO A 128 -5.92 -3.13 -13.02
C PRO A 128 -4.60 -2.89 -13.76
#